data_AF-A0A497FGQ9-F1
#
_entry.id   AF-A0A497FGQ9-F1
#
_cell.length_a   1.000
_cell.length_b   1.000
_cell.length_c   1.000
_cell.angle_alpha   90.00
_cell.angle_beta   90.00
_cell.angle_gamma   90.00
#
_symmetry.space_group_name_H-M   'P 1'
#
loop_
_entity.id
_entity.type
_entity.pdbx_description
1 polymer ?
#
loop_
_entity_poly.entity_id
_entity_poly.type
_entity_poly.pdbx_seq_one_letter_code
_entity_poly.pdbx_strand_id
1 'polypeptide(L)'
;MNIVYVRNCDVKRVLLGIPIGHKHLRLAIELSNGETLIFSEATIANIVRAYIHVETHPIKRAVELKITDLNTHPKLKKEYSKYQLLETTRNEAEIIKELTEIMESSCK
;
A
#
# COMPACT_ATOMS: atom_id res chain seq x y z
N MET A 1 -10.50 8.05 -14.58
CA MET A 1 -9.92 7.63 -13.29
C MET A 1 -9.79 8.88 -12.44
N ASN A 2 -10.29 8.90 -11.20
CA ASN A 2 -10.04 10.02 -10.30
C ASN A 2 -8.74 9.73 -9.54
N ILE A 3 -7.73 10.57 -9.67
CA ILE A 3 -6.41 10.38 -9.05
C ILE A 3 -6.19 11.48 -8.04
N VAL A 4 -5.89 11.11 -6.80
CA VAL A 4 -5.56 12.06 -5.73
C VAL A 4 -4.09 11.88 -5.39
N TYR A 5 -3.29 12.93 -5.62
CA TYR A 5 -1.90 12.97 -5.19
C TYR A 5 -1.78 13.66 -3.84
N VAL A 6 -1.48 12.88 -2.79
CA VAL A 6 -1.36 13.38 -1.42
C VAL A 6 0.11 13.72 -1.15
N ARG A 7 0.43 15.02 -1.07
CA ARG A 7 1.78 15.46 -0.65
C ARG A 7 1.86 15.46 0.86
N ASN A 8 3.08 15.47 1.40
CA ASN A 8 3.29 15.53 2.84
C ASN A 8 2.64 16.78 3.49
N CYS A 9 2.60 17.93 2.79
CA CYS A 9 1.93 19.14 3.28
C CYS A 9 0.39 19.06 3.27
N ASP A 10 -0.18 18.10 2.52
CA ASP A 10 -1.61 17.86 2.49
C ASP A 10 -2.04 16.93 3.64
N VAL A 11 -1.10 16.24 4.30
CA VAL A 11 -1.34 15.39 5.47
C VAL A 11 -1.38 16.25 6.72
N LYS A 12 -2.54 16.30 7.38
CA LYS A 12 -2.75 17.03 8.62
C LYS A 12 -2.27 16.22 9.84
N ARG A 13 -2.58 14.93 9.86
CA ARG A 13 -2.32 14.06 11.02
C ARG A 13 -2.30 12.59 10.60
N VAL A 14 -1.48 11.79 11.29
CA VAL A 14 -1.47 10.33 11.18
C VAL A 14 -1.70 9.70 12.54
N LEU A 15 -2.58 8.70 12.60
CA LEU A 15 -2.83 7.86 13.76
C LEU A 15 -2.56 6.41 13.41
N LEU A 16 -1.69 5.75 14.17
CA LEU A 16 -1.40 4.33 14.02
C LEU A 16 -1.49 3.65 15.39
N GLY A 17 -2.29 2.59 15.47
CA GLY A 17 -2.45 1.83 16.69
C GLY A 17 -3.51 0.75 16.55
N ILE A 18 -3.76 0.01 17.64
CA ILE A 18 -4.84 -0.97 17.73
C ILE A 18 -6.04 -0.27 18.40
N PRO A 19 -7.15 -0.02 17.68
CA PRO A 19 -8.31 0.61 18.28
C PRO A 19 -8.93 -0.27 19.39
N ILE A 20 -9.67 0.35 20.31
CA ILE A 20 -10.36 -0.37 21.40
C ILE A 20 -11.28 -1.45 20.80
N GLY A 21 -11.13 -2.69 21.25
CA GLY A 21 -11.91 -3.83 20.77
C GLY A 21 -11.40 -4.49 19.48
N HIS A 22 -10.31 -3.98 18.89
CA HIS A 22 -9.68 -4.59 17.71
C HIS A 22 -8.45 -5.41 18.11
N LYS A 23 -8.10 -6.38 17.26
CA LYS A 23 -6.88 -7.20 17.41
C LYS A 23 -5.70 -6.69 16.59
N HIS A 24 -5.99 -5.91 15.55
CA HIS A 24 -5.05 -5.55 14.49
C HIS A 24 -4.88 -4.04 14.38
N LEU A 25 -3.73 -3.62 13.88
CA LEU A 25 -3.43 -2.22 13.63
C LEU A 25 -4.41 -1.59 12.64
N ARG A 26 -4.65 -0.29 12.84
CA ARG A 26 -5.29 0.60 11.88
C ARG A 26 -4.42 1.83 11.70
N LEU A 27 -4.25 2.25 10.46
CA LEU A 27 -3.66 3.53 10.11
C LEU A 27 -4.78 4.45 9.65
N ALA A 28 -4.92 5.61 10.30
CA ALA A 28 -5.76 6.70 9.82
C ALA A 28 -4.87 7.88 9.40
N ILE A 29 -5.09 8.41 8.20
CA ILE A 29 -4.42 9.60 7.67
C ILE A 29 -5.50 10.65 7.46
N GLU A 30 -5.45 11.73 8.24
CA GLU A 30 -6.31 12.89 8.09
C GLU A 30 -5.66 13.88 7.11
N LEU A 31 -6.41 14.30 6.08
CA LEU A 31 -5.96 15.26 5.08
C LEU A 31 -6.48 16.67 5.37
N SER A 32 -5.74 17.68 4.92
CA SER A 32 -6.07 19.10 5.11
C SER A 32 -7.38 19.53 4.44
N ASN A 33 -7.84 18.78 3.43
CA ASN A 33 -9.12 18.99 2.75
C ASN A 33 -10.33 18.41 3.52
N GLY A 34 -10.12 17.77 4.68
CA GLY A 34 -11.16 17.17 5.51
C GLY A 34 -11.40 15.68 5.25
N GLU A 35 -10.77 15.08 4.24
CA GLU A 35 -10.86 13.63 4.00
C GLU A 35 -10.03 12.83 5.01
N THR A 36 -10.45 11.60 5.31
CA THR A 36 -9.69 10.67 6.15
C THR A 36 -9.58 9.30 5.48
N LEU A 37 -8.35 8.83 5.31
CA LEU A 37 -8.05 7.51 4.76
C LEU A 37 -7.78 6.53 5.90
N ILE A 38 -8.49 5.40 5.96
CA ILE A 38 -8.27 4.35 6.96
C ILE A 38 -7.82 3.07 6.26
N PHE A 39 -6.68 2.53 6.70
CA PHE A 39 -6.11 1.30 6.18
C PHE A 39 -6.12 0.18 7.23
N SER A 40 -6.37 -1.03 6.76
CA SER A 40 -6.19 -2.25 7.56
C SER A 40 -4.71 -2.61 7.67
N GLU A 41 -4.33 -3.30 8.76
CA GLU A 41 -2.96 -3.77 9.01
C GLU A 41 -2.35 -4.48 7.80
N ALA A 42 -3.08 -5.43 7.20
CA ALA A 42 -2.59 -6.19 6.06
C ALA A 42 -2.26 -5.31 4.84
N THR A 43 -3.03 -4.23 4.62
CA THR A 43 -2.77 -3.28 3.53
C THR A 43 -1.47 -2.53 3.78
N ILE A 44 -1.28 -1.97 4.97
CA ILE A 44 -0.06 -1.22 5.32
C ILE A 44 1.16 -2.13 5.37
N ALA A 45 1.04 -3.33 5.94
CA ALA A 45 2.13 -4.30 5.97
C ALA A 45 2.63 -4.65 4.56
N ASN A 46 1.72 -4.81 3.60
CA ASN A 46 2.09 -5.08 2.22
C ASN A 46 2.73 -3.88 1.53
N ILE A 47 2.22 -2.66 1.75
CA ILE A 47 2.83 -1.42 1.23
C ILE A 47 4.24 -1.23 1.79
N VAL A 48 4.41 -1.36 3.11
CA VAL A 48 5.71 -1.26 3.79
C VAL A 48 6.69 -2.30 3.25
N ARG A 49 6.23 -3.54 3.03
CA ARG A 49 7.06 -4.58 2.41
C ARG A 49 7.52 -4.20 1.00
N ALA A 50 6.62 -3.71 0.14
CA ALA A 50 7.01 -3.26 -1.21
C ALA A 50 8.00 -2.10 -1.16
N TYR A 51 7.77 -1.10 -0.30
CA TYR A 51 8.69 0.02 -0.10
C TYR A 51 10.08 -0.46 0.33
N ILE A 52 10.16 -1.28 1.39
CA ILE A 52 11.43 -1.85 1.88
C ILE A 52 12.09 -2.69 0.78
N HIS A 53 11.34 -3.50 0.04
CA HIS A 53 11.87 -4.33 -1.05
C HIS A 53 12.58 -3.46 -2.09
N VAL A 54 11.95 -2.39 -2.60
CA VAL A 54 12.57 -1.52 -3.61
C VAL A 54 13.76 -0.74 -3.03
N GLU A 55 13.60 -0.16 -1.84
CA GLU A 55 14.63 0.68 -1.21
C GLU A 55 15.89 -0.09 -0.82
N THR A 56 15.74 -1.33 -0.34
CA THR A 56 16.87 -2.10 0.23
C THR A 56 17.51 -3.08 -0.76
N HIS A 57 16.83 -3.38 -1.88
CA HIS A 57 17.37 -4.31 -2.87
C HIS A 57 18.33 -3.60 -3.83
N PRO A 58 19.55 -4.13 -4.08
CA PRO A 58 20.62 -3.38 -4.74
C PRO A 58 20.32 -2.97 -6.20
N ILE A 59 19.48 -3.73 -6.90
CA ILE A 59 19.17 -3.52 -8.32
C ILE A 59 17.68 -3.36 -8.65
N LYS A 60 16.77 -3.62 -7.71
CA LYS A 60 15.33 -3.50 -7.99
C LYS A 60 14.97 -2.02 -8.05
N ARG A 61 14.01 -1.67 -8.91
CA ARG A 61 13.57 -0.29 -9.15
C ARG A 61 12.06 -0.14 -9.09
N ALA A 62 11.30 -1.22 -9.29
CA ALA A 62 9.86 -1.20 -9.12
C ALA A 62 9.31 -2.57 -8.73
N VAL A 63 8.11 -2.57 -8.16
CA VAL A 63 7.35 -3.78 -7.85
C VAL A 63 5.86 -3.48 -7.96
N GLU A 64 5.10 -4.40 -8.54
CA GLU A 64 3.64 -4.37 -8.50
C GLU A 64 3.18 -5.37 -7.45
N LEU A 65 2.21 -4.97 -6.61
CA LEU A 65 1.47 -5.90 -5.78
C LEU A 65 0.03 -6.06 -6.29
N LYS A 66 -0.46 -7.30 -6.37
CA LYS A 66 -1.87 -7.59 -6.70
C LYS A 66 -2.57 -8.37 -5.60
N ILE A 67 -3.86 -8.08 -5.44
CA ILE A 67 -4.68 -8.80 -4.48
C ILE A 67 -4.77 -10.27 -4.88
N THR A 68 -4.50 -11.14 -3.92
CA THR A 68 -4.55 -12.58 -4.06
C THR A 68 -5.36 -13.13 -2.89
N ASP A 69 -6.33 -14.00 -3.19
CA ASP A 69 -7.05 -14.76 -2.17
C ASP A 69 -6.26 -16.01 -1.79
N LEU A 70 -5.82 -16.06 -0.53
CA LEU A 70 -5.03 -17.14 0.05
C LEU A 70 -5.87 -18.00 1.02
N ASN A 71 -7.19 -17.89 1.02
CA ASN A 71 -8.07 -18.59 1.95
C ASN A 71 -7.82 -20.12 1.99
N THR A 72 -7.42 -20.71 0.87
CA THR A 72 -7.14 -22.15 0.76
C THR A 72 -5.65 -22.48 0.75
N HIS A 73 -4.75 -21.50 0.89
CA HIS A 73 -3.33 -21.77 0.76
C HIS A 73 -2.80 -22.45 2.04
N PRO A 74 -2.34 -23.72 1.98
CA PRO A 74 -2.00 -24.51 3.18
C PRO A 74 -0.86 -23.94 4.04
N LYS A 75 -0.08 -23.00 3.49
CA LYS A 75 1.05 -22.35 4.16
C LYS A 75 0.72 -20.97 4.72
N LEU A 76 -0.53 -20.50 4.60
CA LEU A 76 -0.93 -19.22 5.16
C LEU A 76 -0.81 -19.27 6.69
N LYS A 77 -0.02 -18.35 7.25
CA LYS A 77 0.14 -18.22 8.70
C LYS A 77 -1.19 -17.78 9.32
N LYS A 78 -1.50 -18.35 10.48
CA LYS A 78 -2.81 -18.21 11.16
C LYS A 78 -3.29 -16.76 11.38
N GLU A 79 -2.36 -15.84 11.67
CA GLU A 79 -2.69 -14.44 11.99
C GLU A 79 -2.72 -13.50 10.75
N TYR A 80 -2.49 -14.04 9.55
CA TYR A 80 -2.48 -13.24 8.33
C TYR A 80 -3.88 -13.17 7.71
N SER A 81 -4.20 -12.00 7.12
CA SER A 81 -5.39 -11.84 6.29
C SER A 81 -5.38 -12.84 5.13
N LYS A 82 -6.58 -13.34 4.77
CA LYS A 82 -6.80 -14.20 3.60
C LYS A 82 -6.53 -13.46 2.30
N TYR A 83 -6.85 -12.17 2.25
CA TYR A 83 -6.49 -11.30 1.13
C TYR A 83 -5.15 -10.64 1.41
N GLN A 84 -4.19 -10.88 0.53
CA GLN A 84 -2.85 -10.29 0.58
C GLN A 84 -2.54 -9.63 -0.76
N LEU A 85 -1.75 -8.55 -0.72
CA LEU A 85 -1.19 -7.93 -1.92
C LEU A 85 0.18 -8.56 -2.17
N LEU A 86 0.32 -9.44 -3.15
CA LEU A 86 1.58 -10.18 -3.43
C LEU A 86 2.29 -9.63 -4.66
N GLU A 87 3.62 -9.71 -4.66
CA GLU A 87 4.46 -9.33 -5.80
C GLU A 87 4.06 -10.10 -7.05
N THR A 88 3.96 -9.39 -8.16
CA THR A 88 3.79 -10.01 -9.47
C THR A 88 5.12 -10.14 -10.19
N THR A 89 5.14 -10.90 -11.29
CA THR A 89 6.31 -11.06 -12.16
C THR A 89 6.34 -10.03 -13.29
N ARG A 90 5.56 -8.94 -13.21
CA ARG A 90 5.54 -7.89 -14.24
C ARG A 90 6.92 -7.23 -14.38
N ASN A 91 7.22 -6.79 -15.60
CA ASN A 91 8.48 -6.14 -15.91
C ASN A 91 8.56 -4.77 -15.22
N GLU A 92 9.72 -4.46 -14.62
CA GLU A 92 9.91 -3.22 -13.86
C GLU A 92 9.82 -1.96 -14.73
N ALA A 93 10.30 -2.01 -15.98
CA ALA A 93 10.22 -0.87 -16.89
C ALA A 93 8.77 -0.53 -17.26
N GLU A 94 7.92 -1.54 -17.42
CA GLU A 94 6.47 -1.34 -17.65
C GLU A 94 5.80 -0.71 -16.43
N ILE A 95 6.14 -1.18 -15.22
CA ILE A 95 5.60 -0.63 -13.98
C ILE A 95 6.02 0.84 -13.81
N ILE A 96 7.29 1.16 -14.07
CA ILE A 96 7.81 2.54 -13.97
C ILE A 96 7.10 3.44 -14.98
N LYS A 97 6.90 2.98 -16.21
CA LYS A 97 6.17 3.73 -17.24
C LYS A 97 4.74 4.01 -16.80
N GLU A 98 4.00 2.99 -16.36
CA GLU A 98 2.62 3.13 -15.88
C GLU A 98 2.53 4.07 -14.66
N LEU A 99 3.45 3.95 -13.70
CA LEU A 99 3.51 4.84 -12.54
C LEU A 99 3.75 6.30 -12.94
N THR A 100 4.61 6.52 -13.94
CA THR A 100 4.91 7.85 -14.48
C THR A 100 3.66 8.48 -15.11
N GLU A 101 2.95 7.71 -15.95
CA GLU A 101 1.69 8.16 -16.58
C GLU A 101 0.60 8.49 -15.55
N ILE A 102 0.48 7.69 -14.47
CA ILE A 102 -0.45 7.95 -13.36
C ILE A 102 -0.08 9.24 -12.63
N MET A 103 1.20 9.43 -12.30
CA MET A 103 1.69 10.63 -11.61
C MET A 103 1.47 11.89 -12.44
N GLU A 104 1.82 11.88 -13.72
CA GLU A 104 1.62 13.02 -14.63
C GLU A 104 0.13 13.38 -14.78
N SER A 105 -0.75 12.37 -14.75
CA SER A 105 -2.20 12.57 -14.80
C SER A 105 -2.76 13.17 -13.51
N SER A 106 -2.04 13.07 -12.38
CA SER A 106 -2.46 13.63 -11.09
C SER A 106 -2.11 15.11 -10.88
N CYS A 107 -1.21 15.64 -11.72
CA CYS A 107 -0.75 17.04 -11.69
C CYS A 107 -1.59 17.98 -12.56
N LYS A 108 -2.58 17.46 -13.30
CA LYS A 108 -3.49 18.22 -14.15
C LYS A 108 -4.77 18.56 -13.40
#